data_AF-A0A9E6EWD6-F1
#
_entry.id   AF-A0A9E6EWD6-F1
#
_cell.length_a   1.000
_cell.length_b   1.000
_cell.length_c   1.000
_cell.angle_alpha   90.00
_cell.angle_beta   90.00
_cell.angle_gamma   90.00
#
_symmetry.space_group_name_H-M   'P 1'
#
loop_
_entity.id
_entity.type
_entity.pdbx_description
1 polymer ?
#
loop_
_entity_poly.entity_id
_entity_poly.type
_entity_poly.pdbx_seq_one_letter_code
_entity_poly.pdbx_strand_id
1 'polypeptide(L)'
;MSQNKYPVFKTESLTIAFPKYIDGCMIDSIHTKNDSLIYNINGQIFKSNAGHIMVISEGFNGATKKETPWETLTELVAAYQNKDVDKIIGLYSANSQNLITTLLKGDSSKVFLDYLSKVKKVDVLIGFEYLNGYYAIIETDYGIKSNYFIKENGVYKISALDDKGTMAWNLSLYCKFKPEPLLKPIILTQIDTINFKDNKDFSAKLNKKGNWLIIFKNNPGEPIMLRCMDNFNGMDMNNEEGLITVKIAGKFFFKPGLYSLYIVESNFPATMVSETMIKNALKKDIFVKKY
;
A
#
# COMPACT_ATOMS: atom_id res chain seq x y z
N MET A 1 -13.76 -32.40 -16.31
CA MET A 1 -12.63 -31.81 -15.56
C MET A 1 -12.82 -30.30 -15.59
N SER A 2 -12.84 -29.62 -14.45
CA SER A 2 -12.81 -28.15 -14.42
C SER A 2 -11.51 -27.68 -15.08
N GLN A 3 -11.61 -26.78 -16.04
CA GLN A 3 -10.43 -26.15 -16.64
C GLN A 3 -9.80 -25.23 -15.58
N ASN A 4 -8.49 -25.36 -15.36
CA ASN A 4 -7.76 -24.44 -14.50
C ASN A 4 -8.00 -23.01 -14.98
N LYS A 5 -8.39 -22.11 -14.07
CA LYS A 5 -8.64 -20.70 -14.37
C LYS A 5 -7.53 -19.86 -13.77
N TYR A 6 -6.89 -19.06 -14.59
CA TYR A 6 -5.94 -18.04 -14.17
C TYR A 6 -5.98 -16.91 -15.21
N PRO A 7 -5.50 -15.70 -14.87
CA PRO A 7 -5.55 -14.57 -15.77
C PRO A 7 -4.76 -14.84 -17.05
N VAL A 8 -5.21 -14.27 -18.17
CA VAL A 8 -4.46 -14.31 -19.43
C VAL A 8 -3.19 -13.49 -19.27
N PHE A 9 -2.03 -14.09 -19.56
CA PHE A 9 -0.76 -13.39 -19.55
C PHE A 9 -0.53 -12.66 -20.87
N LYS A 10 -0.39 -11.33 -20.80
CA LYS A 10 -0.08 -10.47 -21.94
C LYS A 10 0.53 -9.18 -21.43
N THR A 11 1.71 -8.79 -21.90
CA THR A 11 2.29 -7.49 -21.50
C THR A 11 1.87 -6.37 -22.45
N GLU A 12 1.72 -5.17 -21.90
CA GLU A 12 1.54 -3.93 -22.64
C GLU A 12 2.23 -2.77 -21.93
N SER A 13 2.51 -1.69 -22.68
CA SER A 13 3.09 -0.47 -22.12
C SER A 13 2.03 0.30 -21.32
N LEU A 14 2.31 0.54 -20.04
CA LEU A 14 1.42 1.18 -19.09
C LEU A 14 2.13 2.32 -18.37
N THR A 15 1.40 3.39 -18.07
CA THR A 15 1.87 4.48 -17.20
C THR A 15 1.09 4.45 -15.89
N ILE A 16 1.81 4.36 -14.77
CA ILE A 16 1.25 4.44 -13.43
C ILE A 16 1.70 5.76 -12.81
N ALA A 17 0.76 6.57 -12.36
CA ALA A 17 1.02 7.83 -11.68
C ALA A 17 0.35 7.86 -10.31
N PHE A 18 1.08 8.25 -9.27
CA PHE A 18 0.54 8.39 -7.92
C PHE A 18 1.28 9.42 -7.08
N PRO A 19 0.68 9.92 -5.98
CA PRO A 19 1.29 10.94 -5.13
C PRO A 19 2.65 10.50 -4.54
N LYS A 20 3.68 11.36 -4.65
CA LYS A 20 5.03 11.08 -4.11
C LYS A 20 5.13 11.17 -2.58
N TYR A 21 4.10 11.70 -1.92
CA TYR A 21 4.06 12.03 -0.50
C TYR A 21 3.31 10.99 0.35
N ILE A 22 3.06 9.80 -0.19
CA ILE A 22 2.60 8.63 0.57
C ILE A 22 3.69 8.24 1.57
N ASP A 23 3.35 8.00 2.84
CA ASP A 23 4.34 7.59 3.84
C ASP A 23 5.09 6.33 3.43
N GLY A 24 6.39 6.33 3.69
CA GLY A 24 7.29 5.27 3.29
C GLY A 24 7.68 5.27 1.81
N CYS A 25 7.13 6.12 0.93
CA CYS A 25 7.63 6.22 -0.44
C CYS A 25 9.10 6.61 -0.44
N MET A 26 9.90 5.86 -1.20
CA MET A 26 11.31 6.15 -1.42
C MET A 26 11.44 7.27 -2.45
N ILE A 27 12.44 8.13 -2.23
CA ILE A 27 12.77 9.22 -3.14
C ILE A 27 13.25 8.62 -4.47
N ASP A 28 12.62 9.04 -5.56
CA ASP A 28 12.94 8.61 -6.92
C ASP A 28 12.88 9.82 -7.85
N SER A 29 13.96 10.60 -7.87
CA SER A 29 14.02 11.89 -8.58
C SER A 29 13.86 11.72 -10.10
N ILE A 30 14.22 10.56 -10.65
CA ILE A 30 14.11 10.27 -12.10
C ILE A 30 12.64 10.16 -12.50
N HIS A 31 11.83 9.54 -11.66
CA HIS A 31 10.40 9.30 -11.92
C HIS A 31 9.48 10.36 -11.30
N THR A 32 10.04 11.32 -10.56
CA THR A 32 9.28 12.42 -9.95
C THR A 32 8.94 13.48 -10.98
N LYS A 33 7.65 13.76 -11.16
CA LYS A 33 7.15 14.90 -11.92
C LYS A 33 6.11 15.64 -11.07
N ASN A 34 6.40 16.89 -10.72
CA ASN A 34 5.60 17.70 -9.81
C ASN A 34 5.34 16.94 -8.49
N ASP A 35 4.08 16.70 -8.15
CA ASP A 35 3.62 16.00 -6.95
C ASP A 35 3.44 14.48 -7.13
N SER A 36 3.81 13.95 -8.29
CA SER A 36 3.58 12.54 -8.63
C SER A 36 4.88 11.79 -8.92
N LEU A 37 4.89 10.51 -8.56
CA LEU A 37 5.78 9.51 -9.14
C LEU A 37 5.10 8.91 -10.37
N ILE A 38 5.82 8.86 -11.49
CA ILE A 38 5.31 8.35 -12.76
C ILE A 38 6.23 7.25 -13.26
N TYR A 39 5.73 6.01 -13.27
CA TYR A 39 6.43 4.84 -13.79
C TYR A 39 5.83 4.40 -15.12
N ASN A 40 6.68 4.20 -16.11
CA ASN A 40 6.30 3.52 -17.35
C ASN A 40 6.79 2.07 -17.26
N ILE A 41 5.86 1.13 -17.38
CA ILE A 41 6.12 -0.30 -17.22
C ILE A 41 5.66 -1.06 -18.46
N ASN A 42 6.27 -2.21 -18.73
CA ASN A 42 5.71 -3.18 -19.65
C ASN A 42 5.11 -4.34 -18.83
N GLY A 43 3.78 -4.48 -18.83
CA GLY A 43 3.12 -5.30 -17.82
C GLY A 43 1.61 -5.42 -17.97
N GLN A 44 0.96 -5.72 -16.84
CA GLN A 44 -0.49 -5.87 -16.68
C GLN A 44 -0.93 -5.22 -15.38
N ILE A 45 -2.05 -4.51 -15.42
CA ILE A 45 -2.77 -4.07 -14.22
C ILE A 45 -4.14 -4.72 -14.26
N PHE A 46 -4.49 -5.41 -13.19
CA PHE A 46 -5.81 -6.03 -13.08
C PHE A 46 -6.73 -5.17 -12.25
N LYS A 47 -7.97 -5.03 -12.71
CA LYS A 47 -9.05 -4.37 -11.98
C LYS A 47 -10.01 -5.42 -11.46
N SER A 48 -10.47 -5.26 -10.22
CA SER A 48 -11.42 -6.18 -9.61
C SER A 48 -10.91 -7.63 -9.65
N ASN A 49 -11.77 -8.62 -9.91
CA ASN A 49 -11.41 -10.04 -9.89
C ASN A 49 -10.69 -10.52 -11.17
N ALA A 50 -10.31 -9.64 -12.09
CA ALA A 50 -9.66 -10.05 -13.35
C ALA A 50 -8.25 -10.66 -13.13
N GLY A 51 -7.60 -10.30 -12.02
CA GLY A 51 -6.29 -10.81 -11.62
C GLY A 51 -6.35 -12.01 -10.69
N HIS A 52 -7.52 -12.60 -10.47
CA HIS A 52 -7.72 -13.65 -9.49
C HIS A 52 -6.95 -14.93 -9.82
N ILE A 53 -6.20 -15.45 -8.85
CA ILE A 53 -5.49 -16.71 -8.91
C ILE A 53 -6.32 -17.78 -8.21
N MET A 54 -6.64 -18.83 -8.96
CA MET A 54 -7.48 -19.91 -8.48
C MET A 54 -6.83 -20.67 -7.32
N VAL A 55 -7.64 -21.02 -6.33
CA VAL A 55 -7.24 -21.82 -5.15
C VAL A 55 -7.77 -23.26 -5.22
N ILE A 56 -7.28 -24.15 -4.35
CA ILE A 56 -7.69 -25.57 -4.34
C ILE A 56 -9.20 -25.74 -4.15
N SER A 57 -9.81 -24.95 -3.27
CA SER A 57 -11.26 -25.02 -3.00
C SER A 57 -12.13 -24.67 -4.20
N GLU A 58 -11.56 -24.09 -5.25
CA GLU A 58 -12.26 -23.75 -6.49
C GLU A 58 -12.13 -24.85 -7.56
N GLY A 59 -11.42 -25.94 -7.26
CA GLY A 59 -11.25 -27.09 -8.14
C GLY A 59 -10.00 -27.06 -9.02
N PHE A 60 -8.93 -26.39 -8.58
CA PHE A 60 -7.63 -26.43 -9.24
C PHE A 60 -7.03 -27.85 -9.14
N ASN A 61 -6.50 -28.37 -10.25
CA ASN A 61 -6.01 -29.75 -10.33
C ASN A 61 -4.60 -29.98 -9.77
N GLY A 62 -3.92 -28.93 -9.28
CA GLY A 62 -2.59 -29.01 -8.67
C GLY A 62 -1.39 -28.85 -9.63
N ALA A 63 -1.61 -28.74 -10.95
CA ALA A 63 -0.52 -28.64 -11.92
C ALA A 63 -0.85 -27.80 -13.16
N THR A 64 0.16 -27.12 -13.68
CA THR A 64 0.13 -26.32 -14.91
C THR A 64 1.40 -26.58 -15.73
N LYS A 65 1.47 -25.98 -16.93
CA LYS A 65 2.67 -26.02 -17.76
C LYS A 65 3.74 -25.02 -17.31
N LYS A 66 3.37 -24.04 -16.46
CA LYS A 66 4.26 -22.96 -15.98
C LYS A 66 4.80 -22.12 -17.15
N GLU A 67 4.03 -21.98 -18.21
CA GLU A 67 4.38 -21.17 -19.39
C GLU A 67 4.24 -19.68 -19.09
N THR A 68 3.55 -19.32 -18.00
CA THR A 68 3.34 -17.93 -17.55
C THR A 68 3.60 -17.77 -16.05
N PRO A 69 3.89 -16.56 -15.55
CA PRO A 69 3.98 -16.29 -14.11
C PRO A 69 2.72 -16.69 -13.33
N TRP A 70 1.55 -16.51 -13.93
CA TRP A 70 0.26 -16.80 -13.31
C TRP A 70 0.03 -18.29 -13.10
N GLU A 71 0.46 -19.11 -14.05
CA GLU A 71 0.47 -20.57 -13.93
C GLU A 71 1.35 -21.03 -12.75
N THR A 72 2.59 -20.53 -12.68
CA THR A 72 3.51 -20.84 -11.58
C THR A 72 2.97 -20.36 -10.23
N LEU A 73 2.37 -19.17 -10.18
CA LEU A 73 1.75 -18.64 -8.97
C LEU A 73 0.56 -19.49 -8.52
N THR A 74 -0.25 -19.98 -9.45
CA THR A 74 -1.38 -20.89 -9.15
C THR A 74 -0.88 -22.18 -8.51
N GLU A 75 0.18 -22.80 -9.08
CA GLU A 75 0.82 -23.97 -8.47
C GLU A 75 1.40 -23.67 -7.08
N LEU A 76 2.01 -22.49 -6.89
CA LEU A 76 2.59 -22.08 -5.61
C LEU A 76 1.54 -21.97 -4.51
N VAL A 77 0.42 -21.30 -4.81
CA VAL A 77 -0.68 -21.13 -3.86
C VAL A 77 -1.23 -22.49 -3.44
N ALA A 78 -1.44 -23.40 -4.40
CA ALA A 78 -1.88 -24.76 -4.12
C ALA A 78 -0.86 -25.55 -3.28
N ALA A 79 0.44 -25.42 -3.57
CA ALA A 79 1.49 -26.08 -2.81
C ALA A 79 1.54 -25.59 -1.35
N TYR A 80 1.35 -24.29 -1.09
CA TYR A 80 1.21 -23.75 0.26
C TYR A 80 -0.06 -24.23 0.97
N GLN A 81 -1.20 -24.29 0.27
CA GLN A 81 -2.47 -24.82 0.81
C GLN A 81 -2.36 -26.28 1.24
N ASN A 82 -1.61 -27.08 0.48
CA ASN A 82 -1.33 -28.49 0.81
C ASN A 82 -0.14 -28.67 1.76
N LYS A 83 0.59 -27.60 2.09
CA LYS A 83 1.86 -27.64 2.84
C LYS A 83 2.89 -28.59 2.21
N ASP A 84 2.88 -28.69 0.89
CA ASP A 84 3.76 -29.55 0.12
C ASP A 84 5.12 -28.87 -0.07
N VAL A 85 6.02 -29.10 0.89
CA VAL A 85 7.34 -28.46 0.96
C VAL A 85 8.17 -28.73 -0.29
N ASP A 86 8.20 -29.97 -0.77
CA ASP A 86 9.02 -30.35 -1.92
C ASP A 86 8.49 -29.69 -3.20
N LYS A 87 7.17 -29.60 -3.34
CA LYS A 87 6.56 -28.86 -4.44
C LYS A 87 6.85 -27.37 -4.36
N ILE A 88 6.78 -26.76 -3.17
CA ILE A 88 7.13 -25.34 -2.99
C ILE A 88 8.58 -25.12 -3.43
N ILE A 89 9.55 -25.89 -2.91
CA ILE A 89 10.96 -25.79 -3.28
C ILE A 89 11.15 -25.98 -4.80
N GLY A 90 10.47 -26.96 -5.39
CA GLY A 90 10.54 -27.25 -6.83
C GLY A 90 9.99 -26.15 -7.74
N LEU A 91 9.19 -25.21 -7.22
CA LEU A 91 8.71 -24.04 -7.96
C LEU A 91 9.70 -22.88 -7.96
N TYR A 92 10.71 -22.89 -7.09
CA TYR A 92 11.77 -21.89 -7.07
C TYR A 92 12.87 -22.21 -8.08
N SER A 93 13.53 -21.15 -8.55
CA SER A 93 14.71 -21.20 -9.41
C SER A 93 15.86 -21.92 -8.74
N ALA A 94 16.76 -22.51 -9.53
CA ALA A 94 17.90 -23.25 -9.01
C ALA A 94 18.72 -22.42 -8.00
N ASN A 95 18.92 -21.13 -8.30
CA ASN A 95 19.66 -20.20 -7.44
C ASN A 95 18.94 -19.87 -6.12
N SER A 96 17.63 -20.07 -6.05
CA SER A 96 16.81 -19.75 -4.86
C SER A 96 16.47 -20.98 -4.02
N GLN A 97 16.66 -22.19 -4.55
CA GLN A 97 16.27 -23.44 -3.87
C GLN A 97 16.94 -23.62 -2.51
N ASN A 98 18.23 -23.29 -2.38
CA ASN A 98 18.94 -23.43 -1.11
C ASN A 98 18.38 -22.48 -0.03
N LEU A 99 18.08 -21.24 -0.41
CA LEU A 99 17.51 -20.25 0.50
C LEU A 99 16.12 -20.70 0.98
N ILE A 100 15.23 -21.07 0.05
CA ILE A 100 13.87 -21.46 0.41
C ILE A 100 13.85 -22.80 1.17
N THR A 101 14.76 -23.73 0.85
CA THR A 101 14.92 -24.98 1.62
C THR A 101 15.26 -24.69 3.07
N THR A 102 16.20 -23.79 3.32
CA THR A 102 16.59 -23.39 4.69
C THR A 102 15.39 -22.80 5.45
N LEU A 103 14.61 -21.93 4.81
CA LEU A 103 13.42 -21.32 5.41
C LEU A 103 12.32 -22.35 5.72
N LEU A 104 12.07 -23.29 4.80
CA LEU A 104 10.98 -24.26 4.92
C LEU A 104 11.34 -25.49 5.76
N LYS A 105 12.63 -25.72 6.04
CA LYS A 105 13.09 -26.81 6.91
C LYS A 105 13.55 -26.34 8.29
N GLY A 106 13.48 -25.03 8.58
CA GLY A 106 13.78 -24.47 9.90
C GLY A 106 12.62 -24.62 10.90
N ASP A 107 12.90 -24.36 12.18
CA ASP A 107 11.99 -24.63 13.31
C ASP A 107 10.63 -23.91 13.23
N SER A 108 10.59 -22.75 12.56
CA SER A 108 9.36 -21.96 12.40
C SER A 108 8.52 -22.34 11.17
N SER A 109 8.99 -23.28 10.34
CA SER A 109 8.35 -23.58 9.06
C SER A 109 6.92 -24.10 9.20
N LYS A 110 6.66 -24.92 10.22
CA LYS A 110 5.31 -25.45 10.46
C LYS A 110 4.29 -24.34 10.73
N VAL A 111 4.63 -23.39 11.60
CA VAL A 111 3.75 -22.25 11.91
C VAL A 111 3.54 -21.37 10.67
N PHE A 112 4.60 -21.14 9.90
CA PHE A 112 4.53 -20.39 8.65
C PHE A 112 3.63 -21.08 7.61
N LEU A 113 3.79 -22.39 7.39
CA LEU A 113 2.97 -23.17 6.46
C LEU A 113 1.53 -23.30 6.95
N ASP A 114 1.30 -23.44 8.25
CA ASP A 114 -0.04 -23.43 8.85
C ASP A 114 -0.75 -22.10 8.57
N TYR A 115 -0.02 -20.99 8.64
CA TYR A 115 -0.54 -19.66 8.32
C TYR A 115 -0.85 -19.53 6.82
N LEU A 116 0.10 -19.84 5.94
CA LEU A 116 -0.09 -19.71 4.49
C LEU A 116 -1.12 -20.68 3.93
N SER A 117 -1.31 -21.86 4.53
CA SER A 117 -2.30 -22.83 4.08
C SER A 117 -3.74 -22.32 4.17
N LYS A 118 -3.97 -21.24 4.92
CA LYS A 118 -5.29 -20.63 5.15
C LYS A 118 -5.62 -19.50 4.19
N VAL A 119 -4.70 -19.13 3.28
CA VAL A 119 -4.99 -18.15 2.24
C VAL A 119 -6.16 -18.65 1.40
N LYS A 120 -7.23 -17.86 1.31
CA LYS A 120 -8.43 -18.16 0.53
C LYS A 120 -8.50 -17.32 -0.73
N LYS A 121 -7.84 -16.17 -0.72
CA LYS A 121 -7.89 -15.20 -1.81
C LYS A 121 -6.49 -14.75 -2.20
N VAL A 122 -6.22 -14.79 -3.51
CA VAL A 122 -5.02 -14.23 -4.12
C VAL A 122 -5.42 -13.50 -5.40
N ASP A 123 -5.24 -12.19 -5.42
CA ASP A 123 -5.45 -11.36 -6.61
C ASP A 123 -4.13 -10.73 -7.01
N VAL A 124 -3.74 -10.89 -8.28
CA VAL A 124 -2.67 -10.10 -8.88
C VAL A 124 -3.20 -8.68 -9.08
N LEU A 125 -2.51 -7.69 -8.54
CA LEU A 125 -2.84 -6.28 -8.75
C LEU A 125 -2.09 -5.73 -9.96
N ILE A 126 -0.77 -5.95 -9.98
CA ILE A 126 0.14 -5.48 -11.02
C ILE A 126 1.17 -6.56 -11.30
N GLY A 127 1.43 -6.83 -12.57
CA GLY A 127 2.58 -7.59 -13.06
C GLY A 127 3.39 -6.75 -14.03
N PHE A 128 4.73 -6.79 -13.97
CA PHE A 128 5.55 -6.04 -14.92
C PHE A 128 6.94 -6.65 -15.11
N GLU A 129 7.51 -6.40 -16.29
CA GLU A 129 8.90 -6.71 -16.56
C GLU A 129 9.80 -5.86 -15.64
N TYR A 130 10.69 -6.55 -14.93
CA TYR A 130 11.58 -5.91 -13.97
C TYR A 130 12.91 -6.64 -13.97
N LEU A 131 14.01 -5.90 -14.16
CA LEU A 131 15.34 -6.46 -14.36
C LEU A 131 15.33 -7.50 -15.50
N ASN A 132 15.65 -8.77 -15.22
CA ASN A 132 15.67 -9.87 -16.18
C ASN A 132 14.49 -10.86 -16.00
N GLY A 133 13.41 -10.42 -15.37
CA GLY A 133 12.27 -11.27 -15.03
C GLY A 133 10.97 -10.49 -14.99
N TYR A 134 10.00 -11.05 -14.27
CA TYR A 134 8.65 -10.51 -14.14
C TYR A 134 8.30 -10.37 -12.67
N TYR A 135 7.96 -9.17 -12.23
CA TYR A 135 7.59 -8.87 -10.86
C TYR A 135 6.07 -8.78 -10.74
N ALA A 136 5.49 -9.48 -9.76
CA ALA A 136 4.07 -9.43 -9.46
C ALA A 136 3.85 -8.87 -8.06
N ILE A 137 2.95 -7.90 -7.95
CA ILE A 137 2.39 -7.41 -6.70
C ILE A 137 1.00 -8.03 -6.56
N ILE A 138 0.79 -8.75 -5.46
CA ILE A 138 -0.43 -9.49 -5.20
C ILE A 138 -1.07 -9.03 -3.89
N GLU A 139 -2.39 -9.11 -3.82
CA GLU A 139 -3.19 -8.92 -2.62
C GLU A 139 -3.68 -10.28 -2.12
N THR A 140 -3.50 -10.52 -0.83
CA THR A 140 -3.98 -11.72 -0.13
C THR A 140 -4.86 -11.31 1.05
N ASP A 141 -5.50 -12.28 1.70
CA ASP A 141 -6.20 -12.06 2.98
C ASP A 141 -5.29 -11.46 4.09
N TYR A 142 -3.96 -11.50 3.88
CA TYR A 142 -2.93 -11.02 4.79
C TYR A 142 -2.20 -9.77 4.28
N GLY A 143 -2.77 -9.09 3.29
CA GLY A 143 -2.25 -7.86 2.70
C GLY A 143 -1.38 -8.08 1.46
N ILE A 144 -0.65 -7.03 1.09
CA ILE A 144 0.18 -6.98 -0.12
C ILE A 144 1.43 -7.88 0.04
N LYS A 145 1.70 -8.67 -0.99
CA LYS A 145 2.92 -9.48 -1.16
C LYS A 145 3.48 -9.26 -2.56
N SER A 146 4.70 -9.72 -2.77
CA SER A 146 5.30 -9.74 -4.10
C SER A 146 5.98 -11.05 -4.41
N ASN A 147 6.05 -11.37 -5.70
CA ASN A 147 6.78 -12.51 -6.23
C ASN A 147 7.57 -12.06 -7.45
N TYR A 148 8.81 -12.52 -7.55
CA TYR A 148 9.65 -12.30 -8.72
C TYR A 148 9.81 -13.60 -9.49
N PHE A 149 9.56 -13.58 -10.79
CA PHE A 149 9.60 -14.75 -11.65
C PHE A 149 10.71 -14.59 -12.68
N ILE A 150 11.46 -15.67 -12.89
CA ILE A 150 12.43 -15.78 -13.99
C ILE A 150 12.07 -16.96 -14.87
N LYS A 151 12.47 -16.93 -16.14
CA LYS A 151 12.23 -18.02 -17.08
C LYS A 151 13.46 -18.91 -17.17
N GLU A 152 13.33 -20.18 -16.79
CA GLU A 152 14.37 -21.20 -16.86
C GLU A 152 13.86 -22.35 -17.72
N ASN A 153 14.62 -22.74 -18.76
CA ASN A 153 14.26 -23.86 -19.65
C ASN A 153 12.82 -23.79 -20.20
N GLY A 154 12.36 -22.59 -20.55
CA GLY A 154 11.04 -22.36 -21.13
C GLY A 154 9.89 -22.23 -20.12
N VAL A 155 10.11 -22.46 -18.82
CA VAL A 155 9.09 -22.35 -17.76
C VAL A 155 9.41 -21.23 -16.78
N TYR A 156 8.38 -20.63 -16.19
CA TYR A 156 8.53 -19.63 -15.13
C TYR A 156 8.78 -20.29 -13.77
N LYS A 157 9.75 -19.75 -13.05
CA LYS A 157 10.15 -20.13 -11.69
C LYS A 157 10.15 -18.91 -10.79
N ILE A 158 9.87 -19.11 -9.51
CA ILE A 158 9.96 -18.03 -8.53
C ILE A 158 11.41 -17.87 -8.13
N SER A 159 11.91 -16.65 -8.07
CA SER A 159 13.25 -16.37 -7.60
C SER A 159 13.20 -15.45 -6.39
N ALA A 160 14.04 -15.72 -5.41
CA ALA A 160 14.36 -14.74 -4.40
C ALA A 160 15.02 -13.55 -5.10
N LEU A 161 14.56 -12.34 -4.75
CA LEU A 161 15.09 -11.09 -5.25
C LEU A 161 15.45 -10.21 -4.06
N ASP A 162 16.74 -9.94 -3.88
CA ASP A 162 17.22 -8.90 -2.97
C ASP A 162 17.16 -7.56 -3.72
N ASP A 163 15.96 -7.01 -3.85
CA ASP A 163 15.74 -5.74 -4.52
C ASP A 163 15.87 -4.56 -3.55
N LYS A 164 16.75 -3.63 -3.89
CA LYS A 164 16.86 -2.32 -3.22
C LYS A 164 16.32 -1.18 -4.09
N GLY A 165 15.69 -1.52 -5.21
CA GLY A 165 15.09 -0.59 -6.14
C GLY A 165 13.89 0.15 -5.56
N THR A 166 13.82 1.44 -5.86
CA THR A 166 12.74 2.33 -5.41
C THR A 166 11.40 1.99 -6.03
N MET A 167 11.41 1.57 -7.29
CA MET A 167 10.21 1.36 -8.10
C MET A 167 9.30 0.26 -7.54
N ALA A 168 9.83 -0.94 -7.27
CA ALA A 168 9.02 -2.05 -6.77
C ALA A 168 8.39 -1.74 -5.40
N TRP A 169 9.15 -1.07 -4.53
CA TRP A 169 8.67 -0.60 -3.24
C TRP A 169 7.56 0.44 -3.37
N ASN A 170 7.79 1.48 -4.18
CA ASN A 170 6.83 2.56 -4.38
C ASN A 170 5.53 2.05 -5.05
N LEU A 171 5.62 1.15 -6.03
CA LEU A 171 4.45 0.50 -6.63
C LEU A 171 3.70 -0.40 -5.64
N SER A 172 4.40 -1.04 -4.69
CA SER A 172 3.76 -1.81 -3.63
C SER A 172 2.98 -0.91 -2.67
N LEU A 173 3.51 0.27 -2.33
CA LEU A 173 2.78 1.27 -1.54
C LEU A 173 1.57 1.84 -2.30
N TYR A 174 1.71 2.10 -3.60
CA TYR A 174 0.59 2.47 -4.46
C TYR A 174 -0.53 1.41 -4.41
N CYS A 175 -0.18 0.13 -4.55
CA CYS A 175 -1.13 -0.97 -4.45
C CYS A 175 -1.75 -1.13 -3.06
N LYS A 176 -0.97 -0.87 -2.00
CA LYS A 176 -1.44 -0.96 -0.61
C LYS A 176 -2.44 0.13 -0.28
N PHE A 177 -2.15 1.37 -0.67
CA PHE A 177 -2.94 2.53 -0.28
C PHE A 177 -4.01 2.90 -1.30
N LYS A 178 -3.86 2.52 -2.57
CA LYS A 178 -4.77 2.82 -3.68
C LYS A 178 -5.21 4.31 -3.61
N PRO A 179 -4.25 5.26 -3.70
CA PRO A 179 -4.47 6.65 -3.35
C PRO A 179 -5.63 7.26 -4.14
N GLU A 180 -6.58 7.85 -3.42
CA GLU A 180 -7.75 8.54 -3.98
C GLU A 180 -7.46 10.05 -4.08
N PRO A 181 -8.25 10.81 -4.87
CA PRO A 181 -8.18 12.26 -4.85
C PRO A 181 -8.41 12.81 -3.43
N LEU A 182 -7.64 13.83 -3.05
CA LEU A 182 -7.78 14.48 -1.76
C LEU A 182 -9.14 15.16 -1.63
N LEU A 183 -9.77 14.99 -0.47
CA LEU A 183 -11.10 15.52 -0.18
C LEU A 183 -11.04 16.65 0.86
N LYS A 184 -12.11 17.45 0.92
CA LYS A 184 -12.29 18.48 1.96
C LYS A 184 -13.15 17.90 3.08
N PRO A 185 -12.67 17.82 4.32
CA PRO A 185 -13.50 17.41 5.45
C PRO A 185 -14.48 18.52 5.85
N ILE A 186 -15.49 18.17 6.64
CA ILE A 186 -16.46 19.13 7.20
C ILE A 186 -16.03 19.48 8.62
N ILE A 187 -15.68 20.75 8.87
CA ILE A 187 -15.35 21.22 10.23
C ILE A 187 -16.62 21.30 11.06
N LEU A 188 -16.63 20.65 12.22
CA LEU A 188 -17.74 20.73 13.19
C LEU A 188 -17.43 21.73 14.30
N THR A 189 -16.18 21.79 14.78
CA THR A 189 -15.76 22.78 15.77
C THR A 189 -15.06 23.96 15.09
N GLN A 190 -15.72 25.12 15.08
CA GLN A 190 -15.07 26.35 14.62
C GLN A 190 -14.12 26.88 15.71
N ILE A 191 -12.82 26.74 15.47
CA ILE A 191 -11.79 27.30 16.34
C ILE A 191 -11.21 28.52 15.67
N ASP A 192 -11.44 29.70 16.24
CA ASP A 192 -10.86 30.95 15.74
C ASP A 192 -9.70 31.44 16.63
N THR A 193 -9.62 30.95 17.88
CA THR A 193 -8.56 31.33 18.84
C THR A 193 -8.15 30.13 19.69
N ILE A 194 -6.84 29.93 19.87
CA ILE A 194 -6.23 28.90 20.72
C ILE A 194 -5.36 29.55 21.79
N ASN A 195 -5.43 28.98 22.98
CA ASN A 195 -4.76 29.43 24.20
C ASN A 195 -3.87 28.28 24.68
N PHE A 196 -2.59 28.53 25.04
CA PHE A 196 -1.68 27.43 25.42
C PHE A 196 -2.09 26.64 26.67
N LYS A 197 -2.89 27.24 27.54
CA LYS A 197 -3.40 26.62 28.76
C LYS A 197 -4.73 25.89 28.55
N ASP A 198 -5.41 26.14 27.42
CA ASP A 198 -6.71 25.54 27.14
C ASP A 198 -6.52 24.34 26.23
N ASN A 199 -6.95 23.16 26.67
CA ASN A 199 -7.10 22.01 25.78
C ASN A 199 -8.31 22.28 24.87
N LYS A 200 -8.07 22.80 23.66
CA LYS A 200 -9.12 22.97 22.66
C LYS A 200 -9.16 21.78 21.71
N ASP A 201 -10.37 21.25 21.56
CA ASP A 201 -10.67 20.11 20.72
C ASP A 201 -11.11 20.60 19.34
N PHE A 202 -10.40 20.15 18.31
CA PHE A 202 -10.78 20.32 16.92
C PHE A 202 -11.52 19.08 16.46
N SER A 203 -12.75 19.25 15.98
CA SER A 203 -13.55 18.15 15.44
C SER A 203 -13.88 18.37 13.97
N ALA A 204 -13.70 17.31 13.18
CA ALA A 204 -14.06 17.29 11.77
C ALA A 204 -14.71 15.96 11.40
N LYS A 205 -15.75 16.04 10.55
CA LYS A 205 -16.37 14.89 9.93
C LYS A 205 -15.67 14.60 8.60
N LEU A 206 -15.24 13.36 8.43
CA LEU A 206 -14.68 12.83 7.19
C LEU A 206 -15.79 12.41 6.22
N ASN A 207 -15.46 12.45 4.94
CA ASN A 207 -16.34 11.99 3.87
C ASN A 207 -16.36 10.46 3.79
N LYS A 208 -15.30 9.78 4.25
CA LYS A 208 -15.20 8.32 4.24
C LYS A 208 -14.54 7.79 5.51
N LYS A 209 -15.11 6.71 6.06
CA LYS A 209 -14.55 5.98 7.22
C LYS A 209 -13.09 5.60 6.98
N GLY A 210 -12.28 5.75 8.03
CA GLY A 210 -10.90 5.23 8.07
C GLY A 210 -9.91 6.07 7.28
N ASN A 211 -10.37 7.18 6.70
CA ASN A 211 -9.49 8.18 6.12
C ASN A 211 -8.72 8.94 7.21
N TRP A 212 -7.72 9.68 6.75
CA TRP A 212 -6.85 10.53 7.54
C TRP A 212 -7.31 11.97 7.45
N LEU A 213 -7.47 12.62 8.60
CA LEU A 213 -7.47 14.08 8.70
C LEU A 213 -6.02 14.57 8.71
N ILE A 214 -5.70 15.49 7.81
CA ILE A 214 -4.36 16.03 7.66
C ILE A 214 -4.40 17.56 7.80
N ILE A 215 -3.64 18.09 8.76
CA ILE A 215 -3.54 19.53 9.05
C ILE A 215 -2.09 19.98 8.84
N PHE A 216 -1.92 21.08 8.10
CA PHE A 216 -0.60 21.60 7.72
C PHE A 216 -0.62 23.11 7.46
N LYS A 217 0.56 23.70 7.22
CA LYS A 217 0.73 25.10 6.76
C LYS A 217 0.98 25.12 5.27
N ASN A 218 0.62 26.22 4.59
CA ASN A 218 0.92 26.43 3.17
C ASN A 218 2.41 26.65 2.91
N ASN A 219 3.19 25.58 2.98
CA ASN A 219 4.60 25.56 2.60
C ASN A 219 4.91 24.19 1.96
N PRO A 220 4.89 24.08 0.62
CA PRO A 220 5.24 22.84 -0.08
C PRO A 220 6.61 22.30 0.36
N GLY A 221 6.71 20.98 0.53
CA GLY A 221 7.96 20.34 0.94
C GLY A 221 8.28 20.40 2.43
N GLU A 222 7.42 20.98 3.27
CA GLU A 222 7.53 20.88 4.73
C GLU A 222 6.83 19.63 5.28
N PRO A 223 7.22 19.14 6.47
CA PRO A 223 6.47 18.10 7.17
C PRO A 223 5.04 18.52 7.54
N ILE A 224 4.14 17.55 7.51
CA ILE A 224 2.76 17.70 8.00
C ILE A 224 2.75 17.94 9.52
N MET A 225 1.89 18.86 9.98
CA MET A 225 1.80 19.21 11.40
C MET A 225 1.04 18.16 12.21
N LEU A 226 -0.08 17.67 11.66
CA LEU A 226 -0.92 16.68 12.30
C LEU A 226 -1.53 15.76 11.24
N ARG A 227 -1.48 14.46 11.53
CA ARG A 227 -2.17 13.40 10.80
C ARG A 227 -2.90 12.53 11.82
N CYS A 228 -4.20 12.36 11.66
CA CYS A 228 -5.02 11.55 12.55
C CYS A 228 -5.89 10.64 11.70
N MET A 229 -5.87 9.34 12.00
CA MET A 229 -6.72 8.36 11.33
C MET A 229 -7.96 8.13 12.20
N ASP A 230 -9.12 8.11 11.55
CA ASP A 230 -10.42 7.81 12.15
C ASP A 230 -10.36 6.46 12.90
N ASN A 231 -10.77 6.46 14.17
CA ASN A 231 -10.76 5.30 15.07
C ASN A 231 -9.37 4.70 15.37
N PHE A 232 -8.29 5.49 15.21
CA PHE A 232 -6.96 5.03 15.61
C PHE A 232 -6.60 5.49 17.03
N ASN A 233 -6.56 4.52 17.95
CA ASN A 233 -6.21 4.72 19.36
C ASN A 233 -4.86 5.44 19.50
N GLY A 234 -4.90 6.70 19.97
CA GLY A 234 -3.71 7.47 20.34
C GLY A 234 -3.77 8.95 20.00
N MET A 235 -4.54 9.35 18.98
CA MET A 235 -4.73 10.76 18.63
C MET A 235 -6.21 11.14 18.44
N ASP A 236 -7.02 10.22 17.90
CA ASP A 236 -8.46 10.42 17.85
C ASP A 236 -9.05 10.21 19.25
N MET A 237 -9.71 11.23 19.78
CA MET A 237 -10.40 11.18 21.06
C MET A 237 -11.87 10.77 20.92
N ASN A 238 -12.32 10.57 19.69
CA ASN A 238 -13.65 10.07 19.38
C ASN A 238 -13.55 8.62 18.86
N ASN A 239 -14.59 7.83 19.17
CA ASN A 239 -14.75 6.47 18.67
C ASN A 239 -15.94 6.38 17.68
N GLU A 240 -16.55 7.51 17.34
CA GLU A 240 -17.61 7.61 16.33
C GLU A 240 -17.00 7.59 14.94
N GLU A 241 -17.51 6.67 14.13
CA GLU A 241 -17.06 6.44 12.78
C GLU A 241 -17.17 7.68 11.88
N GLY A 242 -16.07 8.05 11.22
CA GLY A 242 -16.01 9.20 10.33
C GLY A 242 -15.99 10.54 11.06
N LEU A 243 -15.85 10.56 12.39
CA LEU A 243 -15.70 11.78 13.18
C LEU A 243 -14.36 11.74 13.92
N ILE A 244 -13.47 12.66 13.56
CA ILE A 244 -12.20 12.82 14.26
C ILE A 244 -12.29 13.98 15.23
N THR A 245 -11.86 13.76 16.47
CA THR A 245 -11.65 14.81 17.47
C THR A 245 -10.22 14.79 17.98
N VAL A 246 -9.47 15.87 17.77
CA VAL A 246 -8.05 15.97 18.17
C VAL A 246 -7.79 17.20 19.04
N LYS A 247 -6.86 17.09 19.99
CA LYS A 247 -6.34 18.26 20.72
C LYS A 247 -5.32 18.98 19.87
N ILE A 248 -5.61 20.24 19.51
CA ILE A 248 -4.71 21.06 18.69
C ILE A 248 -3.95 22.12 19.50
N ALA A 249 -4.11 22.12 20.83
CA ALA A 249 -3.42 23.02 21.75
C ALA A 249 -2.30 22.30 22.51
N GLY A 250 -1.17 22.98 22.70
CA GLY A 250 -0.04 22.47 23.49
C GLY A 250 1.28 23.14 23.14
N LYS A 251 2.26 23.05 24.05
CA LYS A 251 3.60 23.71 23.97
C LYS A 251 4.39 23.34 22.70
N PHE A 252 4.01 22.27 22.01
CA PHE A 252 4.77 21.68 20.90
C PHE A 252 4.22 22.01 19.50
N PHE A 253 3.01 22.56 19.35
CA PHE A 253 2.37 22.69 18.03
C PHE A 253 2.49 24.07 17.39
N PHE A 254 2.25 25.14 18.16
CA PHE A 254 2.21 26.51 17.64
C PHE A 254 2.99 27.46 18.55
N LYS A 255 3.54 28.54 17.99
CA LYS A 255 4.01 29.70 18.76
C LYS A 255 2.85 30.71 18.86
N PRO A 256 2.90 31.74 19.72
CA PRO A 256 1.92 32.83 19.63
C PRO A 256 1.92 33.46 18.23
N GLY A 257 0.75 33.78 17.70
CA GLY A 257 0.59 34.43 16.40
C GLY A 257 -0.63 33.99 15.61
N LEU A 258 -0.82 34.61 14.44
CA LEU A 258 -1.84 34.22 13.47
C LEU A 258 -1.33 33.07 12.59
N TYR A 259 -2.15 32.05 12.37
CA TYR A 259 -1.84 30.93 11.48
C TYR A 259 -2.98 30.70 10.49
N SER A 260 -2.61 30.46 9.23
CA SER A 260 -3.50 29.85 8.24
C SER A 260 -3.27 28.35 8.19
N LEU A 261 -4.20 27.57 8.73
CA LEU A 261 -4.20 26.12 8.66
C LEU A 261 -4.87 25.65 7.37
N TYR A 262 -4.30 24.61 6.78
CA TYR A 262 -4.79 23.93 5.60
C TYR A 262 -5.14 22.51 6.01
N ILE A 263 -6.35 22.07 5.67
CA ILE A 263 -6.94 20.84 6.16
C ILE A 263 -7.46 20.03 4.98
N VAL A 264 -7.01 18.79 4.84
CA VAL A 264 -7.47 17.83 3.82
C VAL A 264 -7.80 16.49 4.46
N GLU A 265 -8.61 15.72 3.75
CA GLU A 265 -8.86 14.32 3.98
C GLU A 265 -8.14 13.48 2.91
N SER A 266 -7.51 12.39 3.34
CA SER A 266 -6.74 11.46 2.49
C SER A 266 -7.01 10.02 2.89
N ASN A 267 -7.03 9.08 1.95
CA ASN A 267 -7.08 7.65 2.27
C ASN A 267 -5.70 7.04 2.61
N PHE A 268 -4.65 7.87 2.64
CA PHE A 268 -3.29 7.46 3.01
C PHE A 268 -2.62 8.49 3.92
N PRO A 269 -1.64 8.07 4.73
CA PRO A 269 -0.97 8.95 5.69
C PRO A 269 0.06 9.85 5.00
N ALA A 270 -0.30 11.02 4.47
CA ALA A 270 0.69 11.93 3.92
C ALA A 270 1.65 12.46 5.01
N THR A 271 2.94 12.61 4.68
CA THR A 271 3.98 13.10 5.62
C THR A 271 4.58 14.45 5.24
N MET A 272 4.47 14.82 3.97
CA MET A 272 5.00 16.06 3.42
C MET A 272 3.88 16.85 2.75
N VAL A 273 3.94 18.18 2.85
CA VAL A 273 3.01 19.09 2.17
C VAL A 273 3.30 19.08 0.66
N SER A 274 2.26 18.94 -0.14
CA SER A 274 2.32 19.06 -1.61
C SER A 274 1.49 20.23 -2.12
N GLU A 275 1.77 20.69 -3.34
CA GLU A 275 0.97 21.74 -3.98
C GLU A 275 -0.48 21.28 -4.19
N THR A 276 -0.66 20.00 -4.51
CA THR A 276 -1.95 19.35 -4.66
C THR A 276 -2.74 19.36 -3.36
N MET A 277 -2.09 19.14 -2.21
CA MET A 277 -2.74 19.27 -0.90
C MET A 277 -3.17 20.70 -0.64
N ILE A 278 -2.29 21.69 -0.88
CA ILE A 278 -2.60 23.11 -0.69
C ILE A 278 -3.82 23.50 -1.54
N LYS A 279 -3.86 23.09 -2.81
CA LYS A 279 -4.94 23.40 -3.75
C LYS A 279 -6.29 22.80 -3.31
N ASN A 280 -6.29 21.60 -2.74
CA ASN A 280 -7.52 20.89 -2.36
C ASN A 280 -7.94 21.13 -0.91
N ALA A 281 -7.12 21.82 -0.12
CA ALA A 281 -7.41 22.07 1.29
C ALA A 281 -8.60 23.00 1.53
N LEU A 282 -9.23 22.77 2.69
CA LEU A 282 -10.00 23.78 3.39
C LEU A 282 -9.02 24.67 4.17
N LYS A 283 -9.09 25.98 3.98
CA LYS A 283 -8.30 26.97 4.73
C LYS A 283 -9.07 27.44 5.97
N LYS A 284 -8.41 27.45 7.12
CA LYS A 284 -8.94 28.01 8.38
C LYS A 284 -7.88 28.87 9.06
N ASP A 285 -8.22 30.13 9.34
CA ASP A 285 -7.33 31.03 10.08
C ASP A 285 -7.60 30.91 11.59
N ILE A 286 -6.52 30.84 12.38
CA ILE A 286 -6.57 30.73 13.85
C ILE A 286 -5.58 31.71 14.49
N PHE A 287 -5.95 32.26 15.64
CA PHE A 287 -5.04 33.09 16.43
C PHE A 287 -4.58 32.35 17.70
N VAL A 288 -3.27 32.21 17.88
CA VAL A 288 -2.66 31.56 19.04
C VAL A 288 -2.14 32.62 20.01
N LYS A 289 -2.64 32.61 21.25
CA LYS A 289 -2.25 33.58 22.29
C LYS A 289 -1.12 33.04 23.16
N LYS A 290 -0.13 33.90 23.44
CA LYS A 290 0.79 33.72 24.56
C LYS A 290 0.04 34.09 25.84
N TYR A 291 0.21 33.30 26.89
CA TYR A 291 -0.05 33.76 28.25
C TYR A 291 1.28 34.22 28.86
#